data_AF-A0A7J6AXZ4-F1
#
_entry.id   AF-A0A7J6AXZ4-F1
#
_cell.length_a   1.000
_cell.length_b   1.000
_cell.length_c   1.000
_cell.angle_alpha   90.00
_cell.angle_beta   90.00
_cell.angle_gamma   90.00
#
_symmetry.space_group_name_H-M   'P 1'
#
loop_
_entity.id
_entity.type
_entity.pdbx_description
1 polymer ?
#
loop_
_entity_poly.entity_id
_entity_poly.type
_entity_poly.pdbx_seq_one_letter_code
_entity_poly.pdbx_strand_id
1 'polypeptide(L)'
;MFILICRYNRVFAYPGDDVTLSSHLSPETNAVSMEVRWFRGTECIYLYKNGQASVGKGYEGRASLFTPELKRGNVSLMLKSIAPMDTGTYNCQVLTGHNKVEKSIHLYMSGMEPLSPDRSPKLTEQGSVDMDKSVLILELKKLLQQRENELQDKTRELETTTEMLRTKSSLLLYTNVDLENMSKLANQKEERLKSMVSELETCKRQLERLGQKLQENNAQVEELRVVLQDKERELEEEKKHLGEEGLKNTAQDAADTEESVHLLELKNLLQNKDKELEDKTKQLESATGELTRMTKLLHDRETAVENLAQEREEHVKNMTGEMELCLRELETLGQKLQERNAQVEELRVILKDKERELEEEKKHQGEREHVITGEIT
;
A
#
# COMPACT_ATOMS: atom_id res chain seq x y z
N MET A 1 -0.80 -7.45 1.45
CA MET A 1 -1.06 -8.57 0.52
C MET A 1 0.24 -9.32 0.34
N PHE A 2 0.25 -10.65 0.32
CA PHE A 2 1.47 -11.46 0.11
C PHE A 2 1.32 -12.31 -1.14
N ILE A 3 2.44 -12.60 -1.82
CA ILE A 3 2.51 -13.52 -2.95
C ILE A 3 3.42 -14.70 -2.60
N LEU A 4 3.22 -15.81 -3.31
CA LEU A 4 4.05 -16.99 -3.20
C LEU A 4 5.11 -16.98 -4.31
N ILE A 5 6.37 -17.05 -3.94
CA ILE A 5 7.52 -17.05 -4.86
C ILE A 5 8.22 -18.40 -4.80
N CYS A 6 8.39 -19.03 -5.95
CA CYS A 6 9.23 -20.22 -6.11
C CYS A 6 10.54 -19.82 -6.77
N ARG A 7 11.67 -20.09 -6.11
CA ARG A 7 13.00 -19.71 -6.61
C ARG A 7 13.33 -20.43 -7.93
N TYR A 8 12.84 -21.65 -8.07
CA TYR A 8 12.93 -22.46 -9.28
C TYR A 8 11.57 -23.10 -9.55
N ASN A 9 11.04 -22.91 -10.76
CA ASN A 9 9.82 -23.58 -11.24
C ASN A 9 10.13 -24.96 -11.87
N ARG A 10 11.41 -25.28 -12.06
CA ARG A 10 11.92 -26.57 -12.53
C ARG A 10 13.09 -26.99 -11.65
N VAL A 11 13.02 -28.18 -11.09
CA VAL A 11 14.06 -28.75 -10.22
C VAL A 11 14.49 -30.08 -10.82
N PHE A 12 15.80 -30.33 -10.89
CA PHE A 12 16.37 -31.57 -11.39
C PHE A 12 17.01 -32.34 -10.23
N ALA A 13 16.81 -33.65 -10.19
CA ALA A 13 17.28 -34.51 -9.10
C ALA A 13 17.70 -35.88 -9.63
N TYR A 14 18.72 -36.48 -9.06
CA TYR A 14 19.08 -37.88 -9.31
C TYR A 14 18.31 -38.81 -8.36
N PRO A 15 18.12 -40.09 -8.72
CA PRO A 15 17.57 -41.08 -7.81
C PRO A 15 18.35 -41.13 -6.49
N GLY A 16 17.66 -41.01 -5.36
CA GLY A 16 18.24 -41.02 -4.01
C GLY A 16 18.56 -39.65 -3.43
N ASP A 17 18.52 -38.58 -4.23
CA ASP A 17 18.78 -37.22 -3.75
C ASP A 17 17.72 -36.74 -2.75
N ASP A 18 18.13 -35.85 -1.85
CA ASP A 18 17.23 -35.02 -1.05
C ASP A 18 17.05 -33.66 -1.73
N VAL A 19 15.81 -33.29 -2.05
CA VAL A 19 15.47 -32.09 -2.81
C VAL A 19 14.61 -31.14 -2.02
N THR A 20 14.93 -29.85 -2.15
CA THR A 20 14.08 -28.77 -1.66
C THR A 20 13.31 -28.10 -2.79
N LEU A 21 11.98 -28.22 -2.75
CA LEU A 21 11.06 -27.44 -3.57
C LEU A 21 10.86 -26.06 -2.95
N SER A 22 11.68 -25.10 -3.37
CA SER A 22 11.76 -23.78 -2.76
C SER A 22 10.50 -22.94 -2.99
N SER A 23 9.86 -22.52 -1.91
CA SER A 23 8.67 -21.66 -1.91
C SER A 23 8.68 -20.73 -0.69
N HIS A 24 8.48 -19.43 -0.90
CA HIS A 24 8.48 -18.43 0.17
C HIS A 24 7.45 -17.32 -0.07
N LEU A 25 6.98 -16.72 1.02
CA LEU A 25 6.09 -15.58 0.99
C LEU A 25 6.88 -14.28 0.79
N SER A 26 6.37 -13.42 -0.08
CA SER A 26 6.89 -12.06 -0.27
C SER A 26 5.77 -11.03 -0.11
N PRO A 27 5.97 -9.96 0.66
CA PRO A 27 7.14 -9.70 1.52
C PRO A 27 7.30 -10.76 2.63
N GLU A 28 8.45 -10.77 3.34
CA GLU A 28 8.70 -11.73 4.44
C GLU A 28 7.54 -11.69 5.44
N THR A 29 6.72 -12.74 5.44
CA THR A 29 5.45 -12.79 6.19
C THR A 29 5.44 -14.02 7.07
N ASN A 30 5.08 -13.85 8.35
CA ASN A 30 5.01 -14.97 9.29
C ASN A 30 3.91 -15.97 8.89
N ALA A 31 4.30 -17.19 8.52
CA ALA A 31 3.42 -18.25 8.05
C ALA A 31 3.00 -19.25 9.14
N VAL A 32 3.41 -19.06 10.40
CA VAL A 32 3.19 -20.04 11.48
C VAL A 32 1.69 -20.34 11.72
N SER A 33 0.84 -19.31 11.60
CA SER A 33 -0.61 -19.41 11.75
C SER A 33 -1.35 -19.74 10.45
N MET A 34 -0.64 -19.90 9.33
CA MET A 34 -1.22 -20.18 8.02
C MET A 34 -1.39 -21.68 7.80
N GLU A 35 -2.28 -22.04 6.89
CA GLU A 35 -2.39 -23.41 6.40
C GLU A 35 -1.55 -23.56 5.12
N VAL A 36 -0.59 -24.48 5.14
CA VAL A 36 0.31 -24.76 4.01
C VAL A 36 0.05 -26.17 3.50
N ARG A 37 -0.24 -26.30 2.21
CA ARG A 37 -0.49 -27.57 1.55
C ARG A 37 0.46 -27.76 0.39
N TRP A 38 1.00 -28.95 0.26
CA TRP A 38 1.69 -29.40 -0.94
C TRP A 38 0.91 -30.52 -1.59
N PHE A 39 0.69 -30.38 -2.88
CA PHE A 39 0.04 -31.36 -3.73
C PHE A 39 1.02 -31.89 -4.76
N ARG A 40 0.83 -33.14 -5.17
CA ARG A 40 1.37 -33.67 -6.41
C ARG A 40 0.20 -34.07 -7.29
N GLY A 41 0.03 -33.39 -8.42
CA GLY A 41 -1.22 -33.46 -9.18
C GLY A 41 -2.41 -33.05 -8.29
N THR A 42 -3.33 -33.97 -8.03
CA THR A 42 -4.50 -33.76 -7.16
C THR A 42 -4.33 -34.31 -5.75
N GLU A 43 -3.24 -35.05 -5.48
CA GLU A 43 -3.01 -35.72 -4.19
C GLU A 43 -2.30 -34.78 -3.22
N CYS A 44 -2.87 -34.58 -2.02
CA CYS A 44 -2.22 -33.81 -0.96
C CYS A 44 -1.12 -34.66 -0.30
N ILE A 45 0.13 -34.28 -0.50
CA ILE A 45 1.30 -35.03 -0.03
C ILE A 45 1.83 -34.48 1.31
N TYR A 46 1.50 -33.23 1.64
CA TYR A 46 1.87 -32.62 2.92
C TYR A 46 0.88 -31.52 3.29
N LEU A 47 0.44 -31.49 4.55
CA LEU A 47 -0.41 -30.46 5.13
C LEU A 47 0.19 -29.99 6.45
N TYR A 48 0.40 -28.69 6.58
CA TYR A 48 0.67 -28.04 7.85
C TYR A 48 -0.50 -27.14 8.21
N LYS A 49 -1.06 -27.33 9.41
CA LYS A 49 -2.17 -26.53 9.93
C LYS A 49 -2.15 -26.55 11.46
N ASN A 50 -2.35 -25.40 12.09
CA ASN A 50 -2.45 -25.26 13.55
C ASN A 50 -1.26 -25.89 14.31
N GLY A 51 -0.05 -25.74 13.78
CA GLY A 51 1.17 -26.31 14.39
C GLY A 51 1.33 -27.82 14.23
N GLN A 52 0.42 -28.49 13.53
CA GLN A 52 0.49 -29.93 13.26
C GLN A 52 0.77 -30.19 11.78
N ALA A 53 1.54 -31.24 11.51
CA ALA A 53 1.84 -31.72 10.16
C ALA A 53 1.18 -33.07 9.92
N SER A 54 0.56 -33.22 8.75
CA SER A 54 0.04 -34.48 8.21
C SER A 54 0.70 -34.76 6.87
N VAL A 55 1.16 -35.99 6.66
CA VAL A 55 1.88 -36.41 5.46
C VAL A 55 1.02 -37.38 4.69
N GLY A 56 0.92 -37.18 3.37
CA GLY A 56 0.14 -38.02 2.48
C GLY A 56 0.82 -39.37 2.21
N LYS A 57 0.01 -40.31 1.70
CA LYS A 57 0.45 -41.68 1.40
C LYS A 57 1.59 -41.69 0.38
N GLY A 58 2.65 -42.44 0.66
CA GLY A 58 3.84 -42.55 -0.19
C GLY A 58 4.92 -41.50 0.09
N TYR A 59 4.66 -40.55 0.98
CA TYR A 59 5.58 -39.47 1.35
C TYR A 59 5.97 -39.51 2.84
N GLU A 60 5.44 -40.47 3.61
CA GLU A 60 5.68 -40.60 5.03
C GLU A 60 7.19 -40.73 5.34
N GLY A 61 7.66 -39.93 6.28
CA GLY A 61 9.08 -39.88 6.66
C GLY A 61 10.03 -39.23 5.65
N ARG A 62 9.54 -38.88 4.45
CA ARG A 62 10.34 -38.26 3.38
C ARG A 62 9.96 -36.81 3.09
N ALA A 63 8.71 -36.41 3.32
CA ALA A 63 8.25 -35.03 3.13
C ALA A 63 8.26 -34.23 4.45
N SER A 64 8.80 -33.02 4.43
CA SER A 64 8.80 -32.11 5.59
C SER A 64 8.90 -30.64 5.19
N LEU A 65 8.38 -29.74 6.03
CA LEU A 65 8.65 -28.30 5.94
C LEU A 65 9.80 -27.89 6.86
N PHE A 66 10.40 -26.74 6.58
CA PHE A 66 11.35 -26.07 7.47
C PHE A 66 10.58 -25.28 8.55
N THR A 67 9.95 -25.98 9.49
CA THR A 67 9.06 -25.39 10.51
C THR A 67 9.65 -24.15 11.22
N PRO A 68 10.95 -24.11 11.61
CA PRO A 68 11.53 -22.91 12.24
C PRO A 68 11.58 -21.67 11.34
N GLU A 69 11.60 -21.86 10.01
CA GLU A 69 11.67 -20.79 9.01
C GLU A 69 10.28 -20.31 8.55
N LEU A 70 9.19 -20.93 9.02
CA LEU A 70 7.82 -20.44 8.79
C LEU A 70 7.63 -19.02 9.33
N LYS A 71 8.31 -18.67 10.43
CA LYS A 71 8.28 -17.31 11.00
C LYS A 71 8.80 -16.24 10.02
N ARG A 72 9.61 -16.66 9.04
CA ARG A 72 10.19 -15.86 7.96
C ARG A 72 9.53 -16.15 6.60
N GLY A 73 8.35 -16.76 6.61
CA GLY A 73 7.58 -17.04 5.40
C GLY A 73 8.16 -18.14 4.49
N ASN A 74 9.13 -18.94 4.95
CA ASN A 74 9.62 -20.07 4.18
C ASN A 74 8.68 -21.26 4.29
N VAL A 75 7.99 -21.58 3.19
CA VAL A 75 7.02 -22.68 3.09
C VAL A 75 7.52 -23.78 2.14
N SER A 76 8.84 -23.87 1.96
CA SER A 76 9.51 -24.83 1.09
C SER A 76 9.33 -26.27 1.58
N LEU A 77 9.11 -27.19 0.65
CA LEU A 77 9.03 -28.63 0.94
C LEU A 77 10.39 -29.28 0.75
N MET A 78 10.87 -30.00 1.75
CA MET A 78 11.96 -30.95 1.62
C MET A 78 11.39 -32.34 1.33
N LEU A 79 11.85 -32.95 0.24
CA LEU A 79 11.56 -34.32 -0.16
C LEU A 79 12.85 -35.13 -0.14
N LYS A 80 12.92 -36.13 0.72
CA LYS A 80 14.09 -37.00 0.85
C LYS A 80 14.06 -38.17 -0.11
N SER A 81 15.21 -38.72 -0.47
CA SER A 81 15.38 -39.97 -1.21
C SER A 81 14.50 -40.08 -2.46
N ILE A 82 14.59 -39.09 -3.35
CA ILE A 82 13.78 -38.99 -4.57
C ILE A 82 13.83 -40.28 -5.39
N ALA A 83 12.66 -40.80 -5.77
CA ALA A 83 12.52 -41.97 -6.63
C ALA A 83 12.09 -41.57 -8.05
N PRO A 84 12.30 -42.41 -9.09
CA PRO A 84 11.80 -42.15 -10.45
C PRO A 84 10.33 -41.78 -10.52
N MET A 85 9.53 -42.42 -9.68
CA MET A 85 8.11 -42.16 -9.56
C MET A 85 7.78 -40.81 -8.94
N ASP A 86 8.73 -40.06 -8.37
CA ASP A 86 8.49 -38.71 -7.80
C ASP A 86 8.55 -37.60 -8.84
N THR A 87 8.94 -37.90 -10.09
CA THR A 87 8.89 -36.93 -11.19
C THR A 87 7.44 -36.42 -11.39
N GLY A 88 7.28 -35.10 -11.50
CA GLY A 88 5.97 -34.50 -11.74
C GLY A 88 5.80 -33.08 -11.23
N THR A 89 4.58 -32.57 -11.36
CA THR A 89 4.22 -31.22 -10.90
C THR A 89 3.76 -31.24 -9.46
N TYR A 90 4.45 -30.45 -8.64
CA TYR A 90 4.13 -30.17 -7.25
C TYR A 90 3.51 -28.78 -7.13
N ASN A 91 2.42 -28.65 -6.38
CA ASN A 91 1.72 -27.39 -6.17
C ASN A 91 1.74 -27.02 -4.68
N CYS A 92 2.28 -25.86 -4.36
CA CYS A 92 2.25 -25.28 -3.03
C CYS A 92 1.06 -24.33 -2.93
N GLN A 93 0.20 -24.54 -1.94
CA GLN A 93 -0.92 -23.66 -1.60
C GLN A 93 -0.74 -23.13 -0.18
N VAL A 94 -0.91 -21.83 -0.01
CA VAL A 94 -0.93 -21.17 1.30
C VAL A 94 -2.26 -20.45 1.50
N LEU A 95 -2.92 -20.73 2.61
CA LEU A 95 -4.21 -20.16 2.97
C LEU A 95 -4.11 -19.30 4.23
N THR A 96 -4.72 -18.12 4.20
CA THR A 96 -4.89 -17.20 5.33
C THR A 96 -6.30 -16.64 5.33
N GLY A 97 -7.14 -17.08 6.28
CA GLY A 97 -8.56 -16.71 6.30
C GLY A 97 -9.26 -17.16 5.01
N HIS A 98 -9.73 -16.18 4.22
CA HIS A 98 -10.38 -16.42 2.91
C HIS A 98 -9.42 -16.30 1.71
N ASN A 99 -8.17 -15.92 1.92
CA ASN A 99 -7.20 -15.72 0.84
C ASN A 99 -6.40 -17.01 0.58
N LYS A 100 -6.22 -17.35 -0.70
CA LYS A 100 -5.41 -18.47 -1.17
C LYS A 100 -4.40 -17.99 -2.21
N VAL A 101 -3.13 -18.34 -2.02
CA VAL A 101 -2.08 -18.17 -3.03
C VAL A 101 -1.47 -19.52 -3.37
N GLU A 102 -1.11 -19.74 -4.63
CA GLU A 102 -0.57 -21.02 -5.08
C GLU A 102 0.47 -20.89 -6.19
N LYS A 103 1.42 -21.82 -6.22
CA LYS A 103 2.48 -21.92 -7.24
C LYS A 103 2.87 -23.37 -7.48
N SER A 104 3.29 -23.64 -8.71
CA SER A 104 3.70 -24.97 -9.15
C SER A 104 5.20 -25.04 -9.43
N ILE A 105 5.80 -26.16 -9.05
CA ILE A 105 7.19 -26.52 -9.32
C ILE A 105 7.20 -27.91 -9.97
N HIS A 106 7.92 -28.07 -11.07
CA HIS A 106 8.07 -29.37 -11.72
C HIS A 106 9.40 -30.01 -11.31
N LEU A 107 9.36 -31.25 -10.82
CA LEU A 107 10.53 -32.06 -10.48
C LEU A 107 10.83 -33.01 -11.64
N TYR A 108 12.07 -32.98 -12.13
CA TYR A 108 12.60 -33.83 -13.19
C TYR A 108 13.66 -34.79 -12.62
N MET A 109 13.69 -36.01 -13.14
CA MET A 109 14.80 -36.93 -12.93
C MET A 109 15.97 -36.61 -13.86
N SER A 110 17.17 -36.39 -13.32
CA SER A 110 18.41 -36.39 -14.08
C SER A 110 19.01 -37.79 -14.15
N GLY A 111 19.57 -38.16 -15.32
CA GLY A 111 20.39 -39.37 -15.46
C GLY A 111 19.68 -40.66 -15.89
N MET A 112 18.45 -40.63 -16.39
CA MET A 112 17.91 -41.76 -17.17
C MET A 112 18.30 -41.60 -18.64
N GLU A 113 19.52 -42.04 -18.96
CA GLU A 113 19.89 -42.47 -20.31
C GLU A 113 19.10 -43.77 -20.62
N PRO A 114 18.55 -43.95 -21.83
CA PRO A 114 17.84 -45.19 -22.16
C PRO A 114 18.82 -46.37 -22.02
N LEU A 115 18.52 -47.29 -21.10
CA LEU A 115 19.26 -48.54 -20.96
C LEU A 115 19.26 -49.27 -22.31
N SER A 116 20.42 -49.32 -22.94
CA SER A 116 20.74 -50.19 -24.06
C SER A 116 20.62 -51.67 -23.63
N PRO A 117 19.94 -52.55 -24.40
CA PRO A 117 20.05 -53.99 -24.22
C PRO A 117 21.25 -54.53 -25.02
N ASP A 118 22.15 -55.21 -24.31
CA ASP A 118 23.27 -56.00 -24.85
C ASP A 118 22.79 -57.37 -25.41
N ARG A 119 23.54 -57.87 -26.43
CA ARG A 119 23.58 -59.21 -27.09
C ARG A 119 22.74 -59.51 -28.35
N SER A 120 23.27 -59.04 -29.50
CA SER A 120 23.57 -59.71 -30.81
C SER A 120 22.74 -60.94 -31.31
N PRO A 121 22.46 -61.11 -32.64
CA PRO A 121 23.49 -61.04 -33.70
C PRO A 121 23.12 -60.35 -35.04
N LYS A 122 24.17 -59.70 -35.59
CA LYS A 122 24.46 -59.35 -37.00
C LYS A 122 23.29 -59.37 -38.00
N LEU A 123 22.87 -58.17 -38.40
CA LEU A 123 22.36 -57.90 -39.75
C LEU A 123 23.09 -56.68 -40.31
N THR A 124 23.58 -56.87 -41.52
CA THR A 124 24.32 -55.98 -42.43
C THR A 124 24.02 -54.48 -42.30
N GLU A 125 25.10 -53.71 -42.06
CA GLU A 125 25.20 -52.27 -42.28
C GLU A 125 24.82 -51.96 -43.74
N GLN A 126 23.74 -51.21 -43.96
CA GLN A 126 23.60 -50.14 -44.98
C GLN A 126 22.19 -49.51 -44.98
N GLY A 127 21.21 -50.08 -44.27
CA GLY A 127 19.86 -49.52 -44.10
C GLY A 127 19.61 -48.74 -42.81
N SER A 128 20.60 -48.65 -41.90
CA SER A 128 20.44 -48.08 -40.54
C SER A 128 20.54 -46.56 -40.50
N VAL A 129 21.37 -45.95 -41.35
CA VAL A 129 21.72 -44.52 -41.25
C VAL A 129 20.58 -43.59 -41.69
N ASP A 130 19.73 -44.04 -42.62
CA ASP A 130 18.60 -43.25 -43.16
C ASP A 130 17.39 -43.22 -42.19
N MET A 131 17.17 -44.29 -41.41
CA MET A 131 16.18 -44.28 -40.32
C MET A 131 16.63 -43.43 -39.12
N ASP A 132 17.92 -43.49 -38.74
CA ASP A 132 18.43 -42.74 -37.58
C ASP A 132 18.42 -41.21 -37.80
N LYS A 133 18.77 -40.72 -39.00
CA LYS A 133 18.66 -39.28 -39.33
C LYS A 133 17.22 -38.81 -39.44
N SER A 134 16.33 -39.64 -40.00
CA SER A 134 14.89 -39.35 -40.08
C SER A 134 14.25 -39.25 -38.68
N VAL A 135 14.69 -40.08 -37.73
CA VAL A 135 14.28 -40.03 -36.31
C VAL A 135 14.76 -38.74 -35.64
N LEU A 136 16.01 -38.34 -35.85
CA LEU A 136 16.55 -37.07 -35.33
C LEU A 136 15.82 -35.83 -35.88
N ILE A 137 15.47 -35.83 -37.17
CA ILE A 137 14.67 -34.74 -37.77
C ILE A 137 13.27 -34.70 -37.15
N LEU A 138 12.64 -35.86 -36.90
CA LEU A 138 11.35 -35.94 -36.21
C LEU A 138 11.43 -35.42 -34.77
N GLU A 139 12.51 -35.71 -34.05
CA GLU A 139 12.76 -35.20 -32.69
C GLU A 139 13.02 -33.70 -32.68
N LEU A 140 13.79 -33.18 -33.63
CA LEU A 140 13.99 -31.73 -33.82
C LEU A 140 12.68 -31.01 -34.15
N LYS A 141 11.83 -31.60 -35.01
CA LYS A 141 10.49 -31.05 -35.31
C LYS A 141 9.59 -31.02 -34.08
N LYS A 142 9.59 -32.08 -33.27
CA LYS A 142 8.86 -32.12 -31.99
C LYS A 142 9.36 -31.04 -31.03
N LEU A 143 10.68 -30.91 -30.89
CA LEU A 143 11.29 -29.90 -30.02
C LEU A 143 10.98 -28.48 -30.49
N LEU A 144 11.05 -28.22 -31.80
CA LEU A 144 10.69 -26.95 -32.41
C LEU A 144 9.23 -26.60 -32.12
N GLN A 145 8.30 -27.53 -32.37
CA GLN A 145 6.88 -27.35 -32.10
C GLN A 145 6.61 -27.05 -30.63
N GLN A 146 7.29 -27.77 -29.72
CA GLN A 146 7.19 -27.51 -28.29
C GLN A 146 7.66 -26.10 -27.94
N ARG A 147 8.79 -25.65 -28.49
CA ARG A 147 9.32 -24.30 -28.26
C ARG A 147 8.41 -23.22 -28.82
N GLU A 148 7.81 -23.41 -30.00
CA GLU A 148 6.85 -22.49 -30.60
C GLU A 148 5.57 -22.36 -29.74
N ASN A 149 5.06 -23.47 -29.21
CA ASN A 149 3.92 -23.45 -28.29
C ASN A 149 4.26 -22.68 -27.00
N GLU A 150 5.43 -22.95 -26.39
CA GLU A 150 5.88 -22.23 -25.20
C GLU A 150 6.09 -20.72 -25.46
N LEU A 151 6.56 -20.35 -26.66
CA LEU A 151 6.69 -18.95 -27.09
C LEU A 151 5.31 -18.29 -27.18
N GLN A 152 4.33 -18.99 -27.77
CA GLN A 152 2.97 -18.50 -27.91
C GLN A 152 2.29 -18.27 -26.56
N ASP A 153 2.48 -19.18 -25.59
CA ASP A 153 1.97 -19.02 -24.23
C ASP A 153 2.58 -17.80 -23.53
N LYS A 154 3.90 -17.57 -23.72
CA LYS A 154 4.55 -16.37 -23.19
C LYS A 154 4.09 -15.07 -23.85
N THR A 155 3.78 -15.09 -25.14
CA THR A 155 3.17 -13.94 -25.82
C THR A 155 1.80 -13.60 -25.21
N ARG A 156 0.95 -14.60 -24.95
CA ARG A 156 -0.36 -14.39 -24.31
C ARG A 156 -0.24 -13.82 -22.89
N GLU A 157 0.71 -14.33 -22.09
CA GLU A 157 1.01 -13.78 -20.77
C GLU A 157 1.43 -12.30 -20.85
N LEU A 158 2.28 -11.95 -21.83
CA LEU A 158 2.74 -10.57 -22.04
C LEU A 158 1.58 -9.64 -22.45
N GLU A 159 0.72 -10.06 -23.37
CA GLU A 159 -0.48 -9.31 -23.77
C GLU A 159 -1.40 -9.03 -22.57
N THR A 160 -1.65 -10.06 -21.75
CA THR A 160 -2.48 -9.93 -20.55
C THR A 160 -1.87 -8.95 -19.54
N THR A 161 -0.56 -9.02 -19.32
CA THR A 161 0.16 -8.11 -18.41
C THR A 161 0.17 -6.67 -18.94
N THR A 162 0.32 -6.50 -20.26
CA THR A 162 0.29 -5.19 -20.93
C THR A 162 -1.08 -4.52 -20.79
N GLU A 163 -2.18 -5.29 -20.94
CA GLU A 163 -3.53 -4.76 -20.79
C GLU A 163 -3.84 -4.37 -19.34
N MET A 164 -3.38 -5.17 -18.37
CA MET A 164 -3.44 -4.82 -16.94
C MET A 164 -2.71 -3.50 -16.63
N LEU A 165 -1.53 -3.31 -17.23
CA LEU A 165 -0.78 -2.06 -17.07
C LEU A 165 -1.47 -0.88 -17.74
N ARG A 166 -2.06 -1.08 -18.93
CA ARG A 166 -2.83 -0.04 -19.62
C ARG A 166 -4.02 0.44 -18.80
N THR A 167 -4.76 -0.50 -18.20
CA THR A 167 -5.89 -0.19 -17.30
C THR A 167 -5.42 0.50 -16.02
N LYS A 168 -4.35 0.02 -15.37
CA LYS A 168 -3.74 0.70 -14.20
C LYS A 168 -3.26 2.12 -14.54
N SER A 169 -2.58 2.32 -15.67
CA SER A 169 -2.13 3.65 -16.11
C SER A 169 -3.29 4.60 -16.37
N SER A 170 -4.40 4.11 -16.94
CA SER A 170 -5.60 4.93 -17.17
C SER A 170 -6.24 5.37 -15.84
N LEU A 171 -6.30 4.47 -14.85
CA LEU A 171 -6.79 4.79 -13.50
C LEU A 171 -5.88 5.81 -12.79
N LEU A 172 -4.57 5.71 -12.97
CA LEU A 172 -3.61 6.68 -12.43
C LEU A 172 -3.75 8.07 -13.05
N LEU A 173 -4.02 8.14 -14.34
CA LEU A 173 -4.27 9.43 -14.99
C LEU A 173 -5.49 10.12 -14.39
N TYR A 174 -6.59 9.37 -14.21
CA TYR A 174 -7.81 9.90 -13.60
C TYR A 174 -7.58 10.34 -12.15
N THR A 175 -6.93 9.50 -11.35
CA THR A 175 -6.61 9.84 -9.95
C THR A 175 -5.65 11.02 -9.83
N ASN A 176 -4.69 11.19 -10.75
CA ASN A 176 -3.81 12.36 -10.78
C ASN A 176 -4.59 13.66 -11.06
N VAL A 177 -5.54 13.65 -12.00
CA VAL A 177 -6.40 14.81 -12.26
C VAL A 177 -7.24 15.15 -11.03
N ASP A 178 -7.83 14.15 -10.38
CA ASP A 178 -8.59 14.35 -9.14
C ASP A 178 -7.69 14.90 -8.02
N LEU A 179 -6.47 14.40 -7.87
CA LEU A 179 -5.49 14.90 -6.90
C LEU A 179 -5.12 16.36 -7.17
N GLU A 180 -4.92 16.73 -8.43
CA GLU A 180 -4.61 18.10 -8.82
C GLU A 180 -5.78 19.05 -8.51
N ASN A 181 -7.01 18.63 -8.81
CA ASN A 181 -8.23 19.37 -8.48
C ASN A 181 -8.41 19.52 -6.97
N MET A 182 -8.18 18.45 -6.22
CA MET A 182 -8.25 18.47 -4.76
C MET A 182 -7.16 19.35 -4.14
N SER A 183 -5.94 19.35 -4.69
CA SER A 183 -4.85 20.23 -4.28
C SER A 183 -5.21 21.70 -4.52
N LYS A 184 -5.75 22.04 -5.70
CA LYS A 184 -6.26 23.39 -5.99
C LYS A 184 -7.33 23.81 -4.98
N LEU A 185 -8.29 22.93 -4.67
CA LEU A 185 -9.33 23.20 -3.68
C LEU A 185 -8.76 23.35 -2.26
N ALA A 186 -7.77 22.54 -1.89
CA ALA A 186 -7.10 22.62 -0.60
C ALA A 186 -6.37 23.97 -0.43
N ASN A 187 -5.59 24.39 -1.43
CA ASN A 187 -4.91 25.67 -1.43
C ASN A 187 -5.90 26.84 -1.32
N GLN A 188 -7.02 26.79 -2.05
CA GLN A 188 -8.09 27.80 -1.93
C GLN A 188 -8.68 27.87 -0.52
N LYS A 189 -8.89 26.70 0.12
CA LYS A 189 -9.38 26.64 1.50
C LYS A 189 -8.36 27.14 2.50
N GLU A 190 -7.08 26.84 2.30
CA GLU A 190 -5.98 27.31 3.16
C GLU A 190 -5.87 28.84 3.11
N GLU A 191 -5.90 29.44 1.92
CA GLU A 191 -5.89 30.91 1.77
C GLU A 191 -7.10 31.56 2.45
N ARG A 192 -8.28 30.94 2.31
CA ARG A 192 -9.49 31.41 3.01
C ARG A 192 -9.35 31.27 4.53
N LEU A 193 -8.72 30.20 5.01
CA LEU A 193 -8.46 29.98 6.43
C LEU A 193 -7.47 31.03 6.98
N LYS A 194 -6.38 31.30 6.26
CA LYS A 194 -5.40 32.35 6.59
C LYS A 194 -6.08 33.72 6.72
N SER A 195 -6.98 34.06 5.78
CA SER A 195 -7.79 35.28 5.86
C SER A 195 -8.64 35.31 7.13
N MET A 196 -9.38 34.23 7.41
CA MET A 196 -10.22 34.13 8.61
C MET A 196 -9.40 34.20 9.92
N VAL A 197 -8.23 33.58 9.96
CA VAL A 197 -7.32 33.65 11.12
C VAL A 197 -6.83 35.08 11.34
N SER A 198 -6.43 35.78 10.28
CA SER A 198 -6.03 37.19 10.35
C SER A 198 -7.17 38.10 10.86
N GLU A 199 -8.41 37.85 10.42
CA GLU A 199 -9.59 38.56 10.92
C GLU A 199 -9.85 38.26 12.41
N LEU A 200 -9.74 36.99 12.82
CA LEU A 200 -9.86 36.56 14.22
C LEU A 200 -8.80 37.20 15.12
N GLU A 201 -7.54 37.25 14.68
CA GLU A 201 -6.47 37.94 15.41
C GLU A 201 -6.74 39.43 15.58
N THR A 202 -7.27 40.06 14.53
CA THR A 202 -7.67 41.48 14.58
C THR A 202 -8.79 41.69 15.59
N CYS A 203 -9.81 40.82 15.56
CA CYS A 203 -10.94 40.86 16.48
C CYS A 203 -10.49 40.63 17.94
N LYS A 204 -9.59 39.66 18.16
CA LYS A 204 -8.97 39.40 19.47
C LYS A 204 -8.25 40.62 20.01
N ARG A 205 -7.40 41.28 19.20
CA ARG A 205 -6.70 42.52 19.60
C ARG A 205 -7.68 43.65 19.93
N GLN A 206 -8.80 43.74 19.21
CA GLN A 206 -9.86 44.72 19.52
C GLN A 206 -10.54 44.43 20.86
N LEU A 207 -10.87 43.16 21.14
CA LEU A 207 -11.43 42.73 22.41
C LEU A 207 -10.47 43.00 23.58
N GLU A 208 -9.18 42.73 23.42
CA GLU A 208 -8.15 43.04 24.44
C GLU A 208 -8.12 44.54 24.77
N ARG A 209 -8.17 45.41 23.76
CA ARG A 209 -8.24 46.87 23.95
C ARG A 209 -9.55 47.30 24.63
N LEU A 210 -10.68 46.69 24.28
CA LEU A 210 -11.96 46.97 24.92
C LEU A 210 -11.94 46.54 26.38
N GLY A 211 -11.35 45.38 26.68
CA GLY A 211 -11.13 44.90 28.04
C GLY A 211 -10.31 45.87 28.88
N GLN A 212 -9.20 46.39 28.33
CA GLN A 212 -8.38 47.42 28.99
C GLN A 212 -9.18 48.70 29.29
N LYS A 213 -9.94 49.22 28.31
CA LYS A 213 -10.81 50.40 28.51
C LYS A 213 -11.89 50.16 29.56
N LEU A 214 -12.48 48.96 29.59
CA LEU A 214 -13.45 48.56 30.61
C LEU A 214 -12.81 48.57 31.99
N GLN A 215 -11.59 48.04 32.11
CA GLN A 215 -10.84 48.03 33.35
C GLN A 215 -10.49 49.44 33.85
N GLU A 216 -10.08 50.34 32.96
CA GLU A 216 -9.84 51.76 33.26
C GLU A 216 -11.13 52.46 33.74
N ASN A 217 -12.23 52.29 33.00
CA ASN A 217 -13.52 52.86 33.38
C ASN A 217 -14.00 52.33 34.74
N ASN A 218 -13.81 51.04 35.01
CA ASN A 218 -14.18 50.45 36.29
C ASN A 218 -13.34 51.03 37.44
N ALA A 219 -12.04 51.26 37.23
CA ALA A 219 -11.20 51.93 38.21
C ALA A 219 -11.65 53.38 38.49
N GLN A 220 -12.03 54.12 37.44
CA GLN A 220 -12.58 55.48 37.59
C GLN A 220 -13.91 55.51 38.36
N VAL A 221 -14.81 54.56 38.08
CA VAL A 221 -16.08 54.45 38.81
C VAL A 221 -15.83 54.15 40.29
N GLU A 222 -14.84 53.32 40.61
CA GLU A 222 -14.50 53.00 42.00
C GLU A 222 -13.89 54.19 42.74
N GLU A 223 -13.05 54.99 42.07
CA GLU A 223 -12.54 56.25 42.61
C GLU A 223 -13.68 57.25 42.91
N LEU A 224 -14.63 57.42 41.98
CA LEU A 224 -15.82 58.25 42.21
C LEU A 224 -16.68 57.74 43.38
N ARG A 225 -16.75 56.41 43.57
CA ARG A 225 -17.49 55.78 44.67
C ARG A 225 -16.87 56.17 46.03
N VAL A 226 -15.55 56.19 46.12
CA VAL A 226 -14.81 56.65 47.33
C VAL A 226 -15.07 58.14 47.58
N VAL A 227 -14.95 58.98 46.56
CA VAL A 227 -15.20 60.43 46.69
C VAL A 227 -16.62 60.72 47.16
N LEU A 228 -17.61 59.99 46.65
CA LEU A 228 -19.00 60.12 47.11
C LEU A 228 -19.18 59.69 48.56
N GLN A 229 -18.52 58.62 49.01
CA GLN A 229 -18.56 58.20 50.42
C GLN A 229 -17.92 59.22 51.35
N ASP A 230 -16.85 59.89 50.91
CA ASP A 230 -16.22 60.97 51.66
C ASP A 230 -17.15 62.18 51.77
N LYS A 231 -17.79 62.57 50.67
CA LYS A 231 -18.78 63.66 50.66
C LYS A 231 -20.03 63.34 51.48
N GLU A 232 -20.52 62.10 51.45
CA GLU A 232 -21.62 61.65 52.32
C GLU A 232 -21.24 61.79 53.80
N ARG A 233 -19.98 61.48 54.19
CA ARG A 233 -19.49 61.68 55.56
C ARG A 233 -19.39 63.15 55.95
N GLU A 234 -18.82 64.00 55.10
CA GLU A 234 -18.69 65.44 55.34
C GLU A 234 -20.06 66.10 55.58
N LEU A 235 -21.05 65.78 54.75
CA LEU A 235 -22.43 66.27 54.92
C LEU A 235 -23.08 65.80 56.23
N GLU A 236 -22.81 64.57 56.66
CA GLU A 236 -23.33 64.03 57.92
C GLU A 236 -22.69 64.74 59.14
N GLU A 237 -21.41 65.10 59.04
CA GLU A 237 -20.68 65.90 60.04
C GLU A 237 -21.17 67.35 60.09
N GLU A 238 -21.39 68.00 58.94
CA GLU A 238 -21.96 69.35 58.86
C GLU A 238 -23.38 69.40 59.42
N LYS A 239 -24.23 68.38 59.13
CA LYS A 239 -25.57 68.26 59.72
C LYS A 239 -25.53 68.13 61.24
N LYS A 240 -24.57 67.40 61.79
CA LYS A 240 -24.36 67.32 63.25
C LYS A 240 -23.99 68.68 63.84
N HIS A 241 -23.07 69.40 63.21
CA HIS A 241 -22.66 70.75 63.64
C HIS A 241 -23.79 71.78 63.53
N LEU A 242 -24.58 71.76 62.46
CA LEU A 242 -25.75 72.63 62.28
C LEU A 242 -26.87 72.32 63.29
N GLY A 243 -27.05 71.05 63.66
CA GLY A 243 -27.94 70.65 64.75
C GLY A 243 -27.53 71.19 66.13
N GLU A 244 -26.25 71.56 66.30
CA GLU A 244 -25.71 72.19 67.51
C GLU A 244 -25.76 73.73 67.45
N GLU A 245 -25.69 74.35 66.25
CA GLU A 245 -25.71 75.82 66.06
C GLU A 245 -27.09 76.44 65.68
N GLY A 246 -28.09 75.61 65.36
CA GLY A 246 -29.42 76.02 64.87
C GLY A 246 -30.35 76.67 65.90
N LEU A 247 -30.11 77.95 66.24
CA LEU A 247 -31.12 78.87 66.76
C LEU A 247 -31.37 80.11 65.88
N LYS A 248 -30.74 80.29 64.70
CA LYS A 248 -31.05 81.42 63.78
C LYS A 248 -30.83 81.14 62.28
N ASN A 249 -31.89 81.41 61.52
CA ASN A 249 -31.99 81.92 60.13
C ASN A 249 -32.37 80.96 58.98
N THR A 250 -33.38 81.43 58.21
CA THR A 250 -34.19 80.78 57.18
C THR A 250 -33.66 80.94 55.74
N ALA A 251 -32.35 80.83 55.54
CA ALA A 251 -31.73 80.76 54.21
C ALA A 251 -30.94 79.45 53.98
N GLN A 252 -30.70 78.69 55.05
CA GLN A 252 -29.93 77.44 55.05
C GLN A 252 -30.73 76.26 54.46
N ASP A 253 -32.05 76.22 54.69
CA ASP A 253 -32.93 75.13 54.25
C ASP A 253 -32.97 74.92 52.71
N ALA A 254 -32.64 75.94 51.91
CA ALA A 254 -32.67 75.85 50.44
C ALA A 254 -31.37 75.28 49.85
N ALA A 255 -30.21 75.64 50.41
CA ALA A 255 -28.90 75.13 49.98
C ALA A 255 -28.74 73.64 50.35
N ASP A 256 -29.20 73.25 51.54
CA ASP A 256 -29.19 71.86 52.01
C ASP A 256 -30.08 70.95 51.15
N THR A 257 -31.13 71.48 50.52
CA THR A 257 -31.98 70.73 49.58
C THR A 257 -31.38 70.57 48.18
N GLU A 258 -30.65 71.56 47.68
CA GLU A 258 -30.02 71.51 46.34
C GLU A 258 -28.84 70.53 46.32
N GLU A 259 -28.00 70.54 47.36
CA GLU A 259 -26.84 69.65 47.49
C GLU A 259 -27.25 68.19 47.72
N SER A 260 -28.33 67.96 48.49
CA SER A 260 -28.92 66.63 48.67
C SER A 260 -29.56 66.09 47.38
N VAL A 261 -30.11 66.95 46.52
CA VAL A 261 -30.67 66.55 45.21
C VAL A 261 -29.55 66.17 44.24
N HIS A 262 -28.48 66.97 44.18
CA HIS A 262 -27.31 66.65 43.36
C HIS A 262 -26.62 65.34 43.77
N LEU A 263 -26.54 65.05 45.08
CA LEU A 263 -25.99 63.79 45.58
C LEU A 263 -26.84 62.59 45.11
N LEU A 264 -28.17 62.72 45.12
CA LEU A 264 -29.10 61.70 44.65
C LEU A 264 -28.98 61.48 43.13
N GLU A 265 -28.82 62.54 42.34
CA GLU A 265 -28.57 62.47 40.90
C GLU A 265 -27.25 61.74 40.58
N LEU A 266 -26.17 62.05 41.31
CA LEU A 266 -24.88 61.38 41.19
C LEU A 266 -24.97 59.89 41.52
N LYS A 267 -25.69 59.54 42.58
CA LYS A 267 -25.91 58.14 42.99
C LYS A 267 -26.68 57.34 41.92
N ASN A 268 -27.74 57.92 41.37
CA ASN A 268 -28.50 57.34 40.26
C ASN A 268 -27.64 57.18 38.99
N LEU A 269 -26.82 58.19 38.67
CA LEU A 269 -25.90 58.14 37.53
C LEU A 269 -24.87 57.02 37.69
N LEU A 270 -24.29 56.88 38.89
CA LEU A 270 -23.31 55.83 39.19
C LEU A 270 -23.94 54.44 39.08
N GLN A 271 -25.14 54.27 39.62
CA GLN A 271 -25.87 53.00 39.57
C GLN A 271 -26.23 52.60 38.11
N ASN A 272 -26.57 53.58 37.26
CA ASN A 272 -26.77 53.36 35.83
C ASN A 272 -25.46 52.95 35.13
N LYS A 273 -24.33 53.56 35.50
CA LYS A 273 -23.01 53.23 34.94
C LYS A 273 -22.52 51.85 35.36
N ASP A 274 -22.73 51.45 36.62
CA ASP A 274 -22.44 50.09 37.10
C ASP A 274 -23.20 49.04 36.28
N LYS A 275 -24.50 49.27 36.04
CA LYS A 275 -25.31 48.36 35.23
C LYS A 275 -24.82 48.29 33.78
N GLU A 276 -24.46 49.43 33.19
CA GLU A 276 -23.88 49.49 31.83
C GLU A 276 -22.57 48.72 31.73
N LEU A 277 -21.70 48.81 32.76
CA LEU A 277 -20.44 48.06 32.85
C LEU A 277 -20.68 46.56 32.99
N GLU A 278 -21.64 46.16 33.83
CA GLU A 278 -21.98 44.75 34.04
C GLU A 278 -22.52 44.11 32.75
N ASP A 279 -23.42 44.80 32.04
CA ASP A 279 -23.97 44.33 30.76
C ASP A 279 -22.89 44.20 29.69
N LYS A 280 -21.96 45.17 29.59
CA LYS A 280 -20.82 45.10 28.66
C LYS A 280 -19.84 43.98 29.02
N THR A 281 -19.63 43.72 30.31
CA THR A 281 -18.75 42.63 30.78
C THR A 281 -19.31 41.27 30.37
N LYS A 282 -20.62 41.04 30.57
CA LYS A 282 -21.29 39.81 30.14
C LYS A 282 -21.22 39.60 28.62
N GLN A 283 -21.39 40.67 27.84
CA GLN A 283 -21.23 40.61 26.38
C GLN A 283 -19.81 40.24 25.96
N LEU A 284 -18.79 40.79 26.64
CA LEU A 284 -17.38 40.49 26.39
C LEU A 284 -17.05 39.02 26.71
N GLU A 285 -17.54 38.51 27.83
CA GLU A 285 -17.36 37.10 28.23
C GLU A 285 -17.99 36.15 27.22
N SER A 286 -19.22 36.44 26.77
CA SER A 286 -19.91 35.66 25.73
C SER A 286 -19.11 35.63 24.42
N ALA A 287 -18.67 36.79 23.93
CA ALA A 287 -17.89 36.89 22.70
C ALA A 287 -16.55 36.13 22.80
N THR A 288 -15.88 36.22 23.96
CA THR A 288 -14.62 35.50 24.23
C THR A 288 -14.82 33.98 24.24
N GLY A 289 -15.93 33.52 24.81
CA GLY A 289 -16.30 32.10 24.81
C GLY A 289 -16.55 31.55 23.41
N GLU A 290 -17.22 32.30 22.54
CA GLU A 290 -17.45 31.93 21.14
C GLU A 290 -16.14 31.85 20.34
N LEU A 291 -15.26 32.84 20.49
CA LEU A 291 -13.92 32.86 19.88
C LEU A 291 -13.09 31.63 20.27
N THR A 292 -13.14 31.24 21.55
CA THR A 292 -12.44 30.07 22.06
C THR A 292 -12.94 28.78 21.41
N ARG A 293 -14.27 28.63 21.26
CA ARG A 293 -14.88 27.48 20.57
C ARG A 293 -14.49 27.43 19.09
N MET A 294 -14.51 28.57 18.39
CA MET A 294 -14.10 28.65 16.98
C MET A 294 -12.63 28.28 16.81
N THR A 295 -11.75 28.76 17.69
CA THR A 295 -10.31 28.45 17.65
C THR A 295 -10.07 26.95 17.79
N LYS A 296 -10.76 26.29 18.72
CA LYS A 296 -10.68 24.82 18.87
C LYS A 296 -11.15 24.09 17.60
N LEU A 297 -12.30 24.50 17.03
CA LEU A 297 -12.84 23.88 15.83
C LEU A 297 -11.91 24.04 14.61
N LEU A 298 -11.22 25.17 14.49
CA LEU A 298 -10.21 25.39 13.45
C LEU A 298 -9.02 24.45 13.63
N HIS A 299 -8.50 24.32 14.85
CA HIS A 299 -7.39 23.42 15.15
C HIS A 299 -7.73 21.94 14.88
N ASP A 300 -8.93 21.50 15.29
CA ASP A 300 -9.41 20.13 15.01
C ASP A 300 -9.50 19.88 13.50
N ARG A 301 -9.91 20.89 12.71
CA ARG A 301 -9.97 20.81 11.24
C ARG A 301 -8.59 20.79 10.59
N GLU A 302 -7.65 21.60 11.06
CA GLU A 302 -6.25 21.59 10.58
C GLU A 302 -5.63 20.20 10.75
N THR A 303 -5.78 19.62 11.95
CA THR A 303 -5.29 18.27 12.26
C THR A 303 -5.93 17.20 11.34
N ALA A 304 -7.24 17.29 11.08
CA ALA A 304 -7.93 16.36 10.19
C ALA A 304 -7.44 16.46 8.73
N VAL A 305 -7.13 17.67 8.26
CA VAL A 305 -6.57 17.90 6.92
C VAL A 305 -5.16 17.30 6.81
N GLU A 306 -4.32 17.48 7.83
CA GLU A 306 -2.98 16.86 7.88
C GLU A 306 -3.02 15.34 7.82
N ASN A 307 -3.89 14.70 8.61
CA ASN A 307 -4.06 13.25 8.58
C ASN A 307 -4.51 12.75 7.21
N LEU A 308 -5.51 13.40 6.59
CA LEU A 308 -5.98 13.04 5.25
C LEU A 308 -4.91 13.23 4.17
N ALA A 309 -4.03 14.23 4.32
CA ALA A 309 -2.91 14.45 3.41
C ALA A 309 -1.89 13.30 3.50
N GLN A 310 -1.55 12.87 4.72
CA GLN A 310 -0.67 11.73 4.96
C GLN A 310 -1.23 10.41 4.40
N GLU A 311 -2.51 10.12 4.64
CA GLU A 311 -3.18 8.92 4.10
C GLU A 311 -3.14 8.89 2.56
N ARG A 312 -3.35 10.06 1.92
CA ARG A 312 -3.28 10.17 0.45
C ARG A 312 -1.86 9.98 -0.07
N GLU A 313 -0.86 10.56 0.59
CA GLU A 313 0.55 10.41 0.20
C GLU A 313 0.98 8.94 0.26
N GLU A 314 0.59 8.22 1.32
CA GLU A 314 0.87 6.79 1.47
C GLU A 314 0.18 5.97 0.37
N HIS A 315 -1.08 6.26 0.05
CA HIS A 315 -1.81 5.59 -1.01
C HIS A 315 -1.14 5.77 -2.38
N VAL A 316 -0.72 6.99 -2.72
CA VAL A 316 0.01 7.27 -3.97
C VAL A 316 1.32 6.50 -4.02
N LYS A 317 2.10 6.54 -2.94
CA LYS A 317 3.38 5.82 -2.83
C LYS A 317 3.22 4.32 -3.04
N ASN A 318 2.17 3.73 -2.47
CA ASN A 318 1.85 2.31 -2.63
C ASN A 318 1.51 1.98 -4.10
N MET A 319 0.63 2.76 -4.74
CA MET A 319 0.30 2.55 -6.16
C MET A 319 1.51 2.70 -7.07
N THR A 320 2.36 3.72 -6.85
CA THR A 320 3.60 3.92 -7.62
C THR A 320 4.53 2.73 -7.46
N GLY A 321 4.73 2.23 -6.24
CA GLY A 321 5.56 1.04 -5.98
C GLY A 321 5.03 -0.21 -6.68
N GLU A 322 3.72 -0.41 -6.72
CA GLU A 322 3.11 -1.52 -7.48
C GLU A 322 3.37 -1.42 -8.99
N MET A 323 3.27 -0.22 -9.57
CA MET A 323 3.58 -0.04 -11.00
C MET A 323 5.04 -0.35 -11.31
N GLU A 324 5.97 0.12 -10.47
CA GLU A 324 7.40 -0.12 -10.65
C GLU A 324 7.75 -1.61 -10.58
N LEU A 325 7.02 -2.39 -9.75
CA LEU A 325 7.13 -3.84 -9.74
C LEU A 325 6.63 -4.45 -11.05
N CYS A 326 5.45 -4.05 -11.52
CA CYS A 326 4.92 -4.55 -12.80
C CYS A 326 5.80 -4.19 -14.01
N LEU A 327 6.41 -3.00 -14.01
CA LEU A 327 7.35 -2.60 -15.07
C LEU A 327 8.59 -3.49 -15.11
N ARG A 328 9.18 -3.80 -13.94
CA ARG A 328 10.32 -4.73 -13.84
C ARG A 328 9.98 -6.15 -14.29
N GLU A 329 8.77 -6.61 -13.97
CA GLU A 329 8.27 -7.90 -14.44
C GLU A 329 8.13 -7.94 -15.97
N LEU A 330 7.60 -6.88 -16.58
CA LEU A 330 7.53 -6.75 -18.03
C LEU A 330 8.91 -6.76 -18.69
N GLU A 331 9.87 -6.01 -18.16
CA GLU A 331 11.25 -6.00 -18.68
C GLU A 331 11.86 -7.40 -18.66
N THR A 332 11.69 -8.11 -17.54
CA THR A 332 12.18 -9.48 -17.37
C THR A 332 11.51 -10.45 -18.36
N LEU A 333 10.19 -10.33 -18.56
CA LEU A 333 9.45 -11.14 -19.53
C LEU A 333 9.90 -10.83 -20.97
N GLY A 334 10.13 -9.55 -21.28
CA GLY A 334 10.64 -9.11 -22.58
C GLY A 334 12.00 -9.72 -22.92
N GLN A 335 12.94 -9.72 -21.97
CA GLN A 335 14.25 -10.37 -22.13
C GLN A 335 14.13 -11.88 -22.37
N LYS A 336 13.31 -12.56 -21.56
CA LYS A 336 13.07 -14.01 -21.74
C LYS A 336 12.46 -14.33 -23.09
N LEU A 337 11.55 -13.50 -23.59
CA LEU A 337 10.96 -13.65 -24.92
C LEU A 337 12.00 -13.48 -26.03
N GLN A 338 12.91 -12.50 -25.90
CA GLN A 338 14.01 -12.31 -26.84
C GLN A 338 14.94 -13.54 -26.89
N GLU A 339 15.37 -14.05 -25.73
CA GLU A 339 16.20 -15.27 -25.65
C GLU A 339 15.50 -16.48 -26.27
N ARG A 340 14.21 -16.66 -25.96
CA ARG A 340 13.41 -17.77 -26.50
C ARG A 340 13.27 -17.68 -28.02
N ASN A 341 13.02 -16.48 -28.53
CA ASN A 341 12.89 -16.24 -29.97
C ASN A 341 14.20 -16.53 -30.70
N ALA A 342 15.34 -16.12 -30.12
CA ALA A 342 16.65 -16.44 -30.67
C ALA A 342 16.89 -17.96 -30.74
N GLN A 343 16.55 -18.71 -29.68
CA GLN A 343 16.66 -20.17 -29.67
C GLN A 343 15.76 -20.86 -30.71
N VAL A 344 14.54 -20.36 -30.92
CA VAL A 344 13.64 -20.90 -31.95
C VAL A 344 14.23 -20.68 -33.34
N GLU A 345 14.76 -19.49 -33.60
CA GLU A 345 15.34 -19.18 -34.91
C GLU A 345 16.61 -20.00 -35.19
N GLU A 346 17.44 -20.22 -34.18
CA GLU A 346 18.59 -21.14 -34.26
C GLU A 346 18.15 -22.57 -34.62
N LEU A 347 17.13 -23.10 -33.94
CA LEU A 347 16.59 -24.43 -34.23
C LEU A 347 16.02 -24.53 -35.65
N ARG A 348 15.39 -23.47 -36.16
CA ARG A 348 14.89 -23.44 -37.55
C ARG A 348 16.02 -23.53 -38.57
N VAL A 349 17.14 -22.85 -38.31
CA VAL A 349 18.32 -22.92 -39.17
C VAL A 349 18.90 -24.33 -39.16
N ILE A 350 19.12 -24.90 -37.96
CA ILE A 350 19.64 -26.27 -37.81
C ILE A 350 18.74 -27.29 -38.51
N LEU A 351 17.42 -27.17 -38.35
CA LEU A 351 16.47 -28.08 -38.99
C LEU A 351 16.57 -27.99 -40.53
N LYS A 352 16.62 -26.78 -41.10
CA LYS A 352 16.79 -26.58 -42.55
C LYS A 352 18.09 -27.18 -43.07
N ASP A 353 19.18 -27.05 -42.31
CA ASP A 353 20.48 -27.62 -42.68
C ASP A 353 20.41 -29.15 -42.70
N LYS A 354 19.81 -29.76 -41.67
CA LYS A 354 19.64 -31.21 -41.58
C LYS A 354 18.69 -31.78 -42.63
N GLU A 355 17.63 -31.06 -42.99
CA GLU A 355 16.74 -31.45 -44.09
C GLU A 355 17.48 -31.42 -45.44
N ARG A 356 18.35 -30.43 -45.68
CA ARG A 356 19.17 -30.36 -46.90
C ARG A 356 20.20 -31.49 -46.97
N GLU A 357 20.94 -31.75 -45.89
CA GLU A 357 21.89 -32.85 -45.81
C GLU A 357 21.23 -34.20 -46.12
N LEU A 358 20.03 -34.45 -45.59
CA LEU A 358 19.29 -35.68 -45.84
C LEU A 358 18.85 -35.80 -47.31
N GLU A 359 18.40 -34.70 -47.92
CA GLU A 359 17.97 -34.69 -49.32
C GLU A 359 19.15 -34.94 -50.29
N GLU A 360 20.31 -34.35 -50.02
CA GLU A 360 21.54 -34.58 -50.79
C GLU A 360 22.03 -36.03 -50.69
N GLU A 361 21.99 -36.62 -49.50
CA GLU A 361 22.35 -38.03 -49.31
C GLU A 361 21.39 -38.99 -50.00
N LYS A 362 20.07 -38.74 -49.92
CA LYS A 362 19.05 -39.53 -50.64
C LYS A 362 19.26 -39.46 -52.15
N LYS A 363 19.60 -38.29 -52.68
CA LYS A 363 19.94 -38.13 -54.10
C LYS A 363 21.16 -38.95 -54.49
N HIS A 364 22.24 -38.89 -53.72
CA HIS A 364 23.43 -39.70 -53.96
C HIS A 364 23.21 -41.21 -53.80
N GLN A 365 22.30 -41.63 -52.91
CA GLN A 365 21.91 -43.03 -52.78
C GLN A 365 21.11 -43.52 -53.99
N GLY A 366 20.13 -42.73 -54.46
CA GLY A 366 19.38 -43.04 -55.68
C GLY A 366 20.27 -43.13 -56.93
N GLU A 367 21.29 -42.27 -57.04
CA GLU A 367 22.30 -42.34 -58.11
C GLU A 367 23.15 -43.62 -58.01
N ARG A 368 23.54 -44.06 -56.81
CA ARG A 368 24.30 -45.31 -56.60
C ARG A 368 23.49 -46.57 -56.90
N GLU A 369 22.22 -46.60 -56.50
CA GLU A 369 21.31 -47.73 -56.79
C GLU A 369 21.02 -47.85 -58.31
N HIS A 370 21.00 -46.72 -59.04
CA HIS A 370 20.82 -46.72 -60.49
C HIS A 370 22.06 -47.23 -61.25
N VAL A 371 23.28 -46.95 -60.75
CA VAL A 371 24.53 -47.51 -61.30
C VAL A 371 24.61 -49.02 -61.08
N ILE A 372 24.24 -49.52 -59.90
CA ILE A 372 24.27 -50.96 -59.58
C ILE A 372 23.24 -51.75 -60.42
N THR A 373 22.08 -51.16 -60.71
CA THR A 373 21.05 -51.82 -61.53
C THR A 373 21.35 -51.77 -63.04
N GLY A 374 22.17 -50.82 -63.50
CA GLY A 374 22.63 -50.73 -64.89
C GLY A 374 23.78 -51.67 -65.25
N GLU A 375 24.51 -52.21 -64.27
CA GLU A 375 25.60 -53.19 -64.50
C GLU A 375 25.13 -54.66 -64.53
N ILE A 376 23.83 -54.93 -64.26
CA ILE A 376 23.24 -56.28 -64.21
C ILE A 376 22.41 -56.63 -65.47
N THR A 377 22.20 -55.68 -66.37
CA THR A 377 21.64 -55.89 -67.72
C THR A 377 22.73 -55.93 -68.77
#